data_AF-A0A0A0L0W8-F1
#
_entry.id   AF-A0A0A0L0W8-F1
#
_cell.length_a   1.000
_cell.length_b   1.000
_cell.length_c   1.000
_cell.angle_alpha   90.00
_cell.angle_beta   90.00
_cell.angle_gamma   90.00
#
_symmetry.space_group_name_H-M   'P 1'
#
loop_
_entity.id
_entity.type
_entity.pdbx_description
1 polymer ?
#
loop_
_entity_poly.entity_id
_entity_poly.type
_entity_poly.pdbx_seq_one_letter_code
_entity_poly.pdbx_strand_id
1 'polypeptide(L)'
;MHAAFVVVEVCRSASSGWKVKIVGKSRVSMADFVVGYLPESHLQFLSYSLRDERGEMNGIINFSVRVKLALGVKRIGVPVGMAMPKRRFHGGDGGSEVL
;
A
#
# COMPACT_ATOMS: atom_id res chain seq x y z
N MET A 1 -8.72 -16.48 -9.32
CA MET A 1 -8.53 -15.07 -9.72
C MET A 1 -7.13 -14.64 -9.28
N HIS A 2 -6.20 -14.41 -10.20
CA HIS A 2 -4.87 -13.93 -9.85
C HIS A 2 -4.94 -12.41 -9.61
N ALA A 3 -5.05 -11.99 -8.36
CA ALA A 3 -4.95 -10.58 -8.01
C ALA A 3 -3.52 -10.11 -8.26
N ALA A 4 -3.34 -9.08 -9.07
CA ALA A 4 -2.03 -8.48 -9.30
C ALA A 4 -1.60 -7.71 -8.04
N PHE A 5 -0.34 -7.83 -7.63
CA PHE A 5 0.19 -7.21 -6.42
C PHE A 5 1.58 -6.64 -6.65
N VAL A 6 1.91 -5.60 -5.89
CA VAL A 6 3.25 -5.05 -5.75
C VAL A 6 3.85 -5.58 -4.45
N VAL A 7 5.09 -6.05 -4.50
CA VAL A 7 5.85 -6.40 -3.30
C VAL A 7 6.77 -5.24 -2.98
N VAL A 8 6.67 -4.73 -1.75
CA VAL A 8 7.58 -3.70 -1.25
C VAL A 8 8.49 -4.32 -0.21
N GLU A 9 9.79 -4.26 -0.44
CA GLU A 9 10.81 -4.81 0.45
C GLU A 9 11.60 -3.67 1.10
N VAL A 10 11.78 -3.75 2.41
CA VAL A 10 12.62 -2.83 3.17
C VAL A 10 13.92 -3.54 3.48
N CYS A 11 15.03 -2.94 3.06
CA CYS A 11 16.35 -3.52 3.15
C CYS A 11 17.25 -2.66 4.03
N ARG A 12 18.15 -3.30 4.79
CA ARG A 12 19.23 -2.66 5.52
C ARG A 12 20.57 -3.09 4.93
N SER A 13 21.42 -2.12 4.65
CA SER A 13 22.83 -2.38 4.32
C SER A 13 23.60 -2.68 5.61
N ALA A 14 24.38 -3.77 5.60
CA ALA A 14 25.32 -4.05 6.69
C ALA A 14 26.54 -3.12 6.57
N SER A 15 27.08 -2.67 7.70
CA SER A 15 28.25 -1.77 7.77
C SER A 15 29.51 -2.31 7.06
N SER A 16 29.57 -3.61 6.77
CA SER A 16 30.65 -4.26 6.02
C SER A 16 30.44 -4.31 4.50
N GLY A 17 29.49 -3.54 3.95
CA GLY A 17 29.41 -3.20 2.52
C GLY A 17 28.95 -4.28 1.54
N TRP A 18 28.93 -5.56 1.91
CA TRP A 18 28.70 -6.65 0.95
C TRP A 18 27.31 -7.30 1.01
N LYS A 19 26.54 -7.11 2.09
CA LYS A 19 25.27 -7.84 2.28
C LYS A 19 24.10 -6.90 2.54
N VAL A 20 23.14 -6.91 1.61
CA VAL A 20 21.81 -6.32 1.79
C VAL A 20 20.94 -7.35 2.50
N LYS A 21 20.42 -7.01 3.68
CA LYS A 21 19.48 -7.86 4.42
C LYS A 21 18.08 -7.27 4.30
N ILE A 22 17.12 -8.10 3.91
CA ILE A 22 15.71 -7.71 3.95
C ILE A 22 15.26 -7.73 5.41
N VAL A 23 14.73 -6.62 5.89
CA VAL A 23 14.21 -6.47 7.27
C VAL A 23 12.70 -6.55 7.34
N GLY A 24 12.03 -6.43 6.19
CA GLY A 24 10.62 -6.76 6.07
C GLY A 24 10.07 -6.62 4.65
N LYS A 25 8.90 -7.20 4.44
CA LYS A 25 8.17 -7.20 3.17
C LYS A 25 6.71 -6.85 3.40
N SER A 26 6.09 -6.24 2.39
CA SER A 26 4.65 -6.03 2.35
C SER A 26 4.10 -6.32 0.96
N ARG A 27 2.91 -6.93 0.91
CA ARG A 27 2.21 -7.24 -0.33
C ARG A 27 1.03 -6.29 -0.47
N VAL A 28 1.08 -5.46 -1.50
CA VAL A 28 0.09 -4.41 -1.79
C VAL A 28 -0.73 -4.87 -2.98
N SER A 29 -2.06 -4.98 -2.84
CA SER A 29 -2.90 -5.33 -3.97
C SER A 29 -2.97 -4.15 -4.94
N MET A 30 -2.84 -4.42 -6.25
CA MET A 30 -3.05 -3.35 -7.24
C MET A 30 -4.48 -2.82 -7.20
N ALA A 31 -5.45 -3.63 -6.77
CA ALA A 31 -6.82 -3.19 -6.58
C ALA A 31 -6.91 -2.02 -5.57
N ASP A 32 -6.00 -1.95 -4.61
CA ASP A 32 -6.06 -0.93 -3.55
C ASP A 32 -5.82 0.49 -4.07
N PHE A 33 -5.19 0.63 -5.26
CA PHE A 33 -4.92 1.92 -5.89
C PHE A 33 -5.33 2.03 -7.37
N VAL A 34 -5.72 0.93 -8.03
CA VAL A 34 -6.20 0.89 -9.42
C VAL A 34 -7.73 0.82 -9.52
N VAL A 35 -8.45 0.44 -8.45
CA VAL A 35 -9.92 0.36 -8.47
C VAL A 35 -10.53 1.73 -8.80
N GLY A 36 -11.22 1.80 -9.94
CA GLY A 36 -12.11 2.91 -10.29
C GLY A 36 -11.46 4.18 -10.88
N TYR A 37 -10.26 4.09 -11.48
CA TYR A 37 -9.57 5.19 -12.21
C TYR A 37 -9.92 6.61 -11.72
N LEU A 38 -9.26 7.01 -10.63
CA LEU A 38 -9.25 8.39 -10.18
C LEU A 38 -8.73 9.32 -11.29
N PRO A 39 -9.17 10.60 -11.34
CA PRO A 39 -8.68 11.56 -12.32
C PRO A 39 -7.15 11.61 -12.30
N GLU A 40 -6.58 11.96 -13.46
CA GLU A 40 -5.16 11.87 -13.88
C GLU A 40 -4.16 12.68 -13.00
N SER A 41 -4.29 12.62 -11.69
CA SER A 41 -3.57 13.41 -10.71
C SER A 41 -3.81 13.03 -9.26
N HIS A 42 -4.76 12.14 -8.94
CA HIS A 42 -5.03 11.82 -7.54
C HIS A 42 -3.88 11.03 -6.90
N LEU A 43 -3.32 11.60 -5.83
CA LEU A 43 -2.30 10.99 -5.02
C LEU A 43 -2.99 10.24 -3.86
N GLN A 44 -2.85 8.92 -3.83
CA GLN A 44 -3.36 8.10 -2.75
C GLN A 44 -2.26 7.86 -1.72
N PHE A 45 -2.58 7.99 -0.43
CA PHE A 45 -1.67 7.64 0.66
C PHE A 45 -2.08 6.26 1.22
N LEU A 46 -1.10 5.37 1.32
CA LEU A 46 -1.29 3.98 1.68
C LEU A 46 -0.40 3.60 2.85
N SER A 47 -0.93 2.79 3.75
CA SER A 47 -0.25 2.29 4.94
C SER A 47 -0.44 0.77 5.01
N TYR A 48 0.66 0.01 4.98
CA TYR A 48 0.61 -1.45 5.05
C TYR A 48 1.47 -1.99 6.18
N SER A 49 1.07 -3.13 6.75
CA SER A 49 1.90 -3.86 7.70
C SER A 49 3.18 -4.34 7.01
N LEU A 50 4.32 -4.02 7.59
CA LEU A 50 5.61 -4.59 7.21
C LEU A 50 5.80 -5.87 8.02
N ARG A 51 5.97 -7.00 7.32
CA ARG A 51 6.20 -8.30 7.95
C ARG A 51 7.65 -8.72 7.81
N ASP A 52 8.24 -9.27 8.85
CA ASP A 52 9.61 -9.79 8.80
C ASP A 52 9.70 -11.14 8.06
N GLU A 53 10.89 -11.75 8.04
CA GLU A 53 11.12 -13.06 7.40
C GLU A 53 10.32 -14.20 8.04
N ARG A 54 9.88 -14.05 9.31
CA ARG A 54 9.04 -15.01 10.03
C ARG A 54 7.54 -14.78 9.76
N GLY A 55 7.19 -13.66 9.12
CA GLY A 55 5.82 -13.26 8.84
C GLY A 55 5.20 -12.40 9.94
N GLU A 56 5.96 -12.05 10.98
CA GLU A 56 5.52 -11.26 12.12
C GLU A 56 5.50 -9.77 11.76
N MET A 57 4.54 -9.03 12.31
CA MET A 57 4.44 -7.59 12.06
C MET A 57 5.57 -6.86 12.77
N ASN A 58 6.46 -6.27 11.99
CA ASN A 58 7.66 -5.55 12.47
C ASN A 58 7.59 -4.04 12.22
N GLY A 59 6.48 -3.55 11.63
CA GLY A 59 6.29 -2.13 11.43
C GLY A 59 5.19 -1.80 10.42
N ILE A 60 5.20 -0.55 9.97
CA ILE A 60 4.27 -0.01 8.97
C ILE A 60 5.08 0.66 7.88
N ILE A 61 4.74 0.38 6.62
CA ILE A 61 5.23 1.13 5.47
C ILE A 61 4.16 2.11 4.99
N ASN A 62 4.54 3.38 4.92
CA ASN A 62 3.71 4.44 4.36
C ASN A 62 4.29 4.85 3.01
N PHE A 63 3.48 4.81 1.97
CA PHE A 63 3.88 5.28 0.65
C PHE A 63 2.69 5.92 -0.05
N SER A 64 2.96 6.77 -1.02
CA SER A 64 1.93 7.36 -1.85
C SER A 64 2.07 6.89 -3.30
N VAL A 65 0.93 6.74 -3.98
CA VAL A 65 0.86 6.26 -5.36
C VAL A 65 0.06 7.24 -6.19
N ARG A 66 0.59 7.57 -7.37
CA ARG A 66 -0.11 8.27 -8.43
C ARG A 66 -0.05 7.43 -9.70
N VAL A 67 -1.21 7.06 -10.23
CA VAL A 67 -1.32 6.29 -11.47
C VAL A 67 -1.52 7.24 -12.64
N LYS A 68 -0.80 7.01 -13.74
CA LYS A 68 -0.95 7.74 -15.01
C LYS A 68 -1.37 6.76 -16.11
N LEU A 69 -2.17 7.23 -17.05
CA LEU A 69 -2.50 6.44 -18.23
C LEU A 69 -1.26 6.37 -19.15
N ALA A 70 -0.96 5.21 -19.70
CA ALA A 70 0.08 5.09 -20.72
C ALA A 70 -0.40 5.77 -22.02
N LEU A 71 0.50 6.51 -22.68
CA LEU A 71 0.21 7.16 -23.96
C LEU A 71 -0.22 6.11 -24.99
N GLY A 72 -1.39 6.33 -25.62
CA GLY A 72 -1.97 5.39 -26.59
C GLY A 72 -3.08 4.49 -26.05
N VAL A 73 -3.33 4.46 -24.73
CA VAL A 73 -4.46 3.73 -24.15
C VAL A 73 -5.71 4.62 -24.17
N LYS A 74 -6.66 4.37 -25.08
CA LYS A 74 -7.98 5.02 -25.04
C LYS A 74 -8.86 4.30 -24.02
N ARG A 75 -8.96 4.87 -22.81
CA ARG A 75 -9.91 4.61 -21.72
C ARG A 75 -10.53 3.20 -21.66
N ILE A 76 -10.13 2.40 -20.68
CA ILE A 76 -10.98 1.33 -20.15
C ILE A 76 -11.60 1.84 -18.85
N GLY A 77 -12.90 2.09 -18.85
CA GLY A 77 -13.69 2.17 -17.61
C GLY A 77 -14.43 3.48 -17.38
N VAL A 78 -15.75 3.38 -17.38
CA VAL A 78 -16.72 4.33 -16.80
C VAL A 78 -16.38 4.56 -15.32
N PRO A 79 -16.51 5.78 -14.76
CA PRO A 79 -16.36 6.00 -13.33
C PRO A 79 -17.46 5.23 -12.58
N VAL A 80 -17.08 4.13 -11.94
CA VAL A 80 -17.98 3.45 -10.99
C VAL A 80 -17.91 4.24 -9.70
N GLY A 81 -19.01 4.91 -9.34
CA GLY A 81 -19.19 5.54 -8.04
C GLY A 81 -19.28 4.48 -6.95
N MET A 82 -18.13 3.90 -6.58
CA MET A 82 -18.05 2.94 -5.49
C MET A 82 -17.90 3.73 -4.19
N ALA A 83 -18.94 3.68 -3.35
CA ALA A 83 -18.86 4.23 -2.00
C ALA A 83 -17.65 3.58 -1.30
N MET A 84 -16.67 4.41 -0.94
CA MET A 84 -15.49 3.95 -0.22
C MET A 84 -15.94 3.22 1.04
N PRO A 85 -15.66 1.91 1.19
CA PRO A 85 -16.00 1.23 2.42
C PRO A 85 -15.25 1.90 3.56
N LYS A 86 -15.98 2.23 4.63
CA LYS A 86 -15.45 2.91 5.81
C LYS A 86 -14.30 2.06 6.36
N ARG A 87 -13.05 2.46 6.07
CA ARG A 87 -11.85 1.74 6.49
C ARG A 87 -11.77 1.84 8.02
N ARG A 88 -12.04 0.75 8.73
CA ARG A 88 -11.75 0.66 10.16
C ARG A 88 -10.24 0.48 10.30
N PHE A 89 -9.54 1.58 10.51
CA PHE A 89 -8.23 1.53 11.13
C PHE A 89 -8.44 0.96 12.52
N HIS A 90 -7.99 -0.26 12.78
CA HIS A 90 -7.89 -0.77 14.15
C HIS A 90 -6.69 -0.06 14.79
N GLY A 91 -6.90 1.20 15.17
CA GLY A 91 -6.11 1.81 16.22
C GLY A 91 -6.50 1.11 17.51
N GLY A 92 -5.51 0.57 18.22
CA GLY A 92 -5.72 -0.11 19.48
C GLY A 92 -6.56 0.74 20.43
N ASP A 93 -7.55 0.07 21.02
CA ASP A 93 -8.35 0.55 22.12
C ASP A 93 -7.43 0.96 23.29
N GLY A 94 -7.24 2.26 23.43
CA GLY A 94 -6.53 2.90 24.52
C GLY A 94 -7.42 4.04 25.00
N GLY A 95 -8.36 3.69 25.87
CA GLY A 95 -9.40 4.60 26.34
C GLY A 95 -8.87 5.81 27.10
N SER A 96 -9.60 6.91 26.93
CA SER A 96 -10.09 7.75 28.02
C SER A 96 -11.08 8.75 27.45
N GLU A 97 -12.36 8.57 27.75
CA GLU A 97 -13.28 9.70 27.93
C GLU A 97 -12.69 10.64 28.97
N VAL A 98 -12.54 11.92 28.63
CA VAL A 98 -12.76 13.01 29.60
C VAL A 98 -12.99 14.33 28.84
N LEU A 99 -14.26 14.78 28.94
CA LEU A 99 -14.84 16.13 28.84
C LEU A 99 -14.53 16.97 27.58
#